data_AF-A0A227J022-F1
#
_entry.id   AF-A0A227J022-F1
#
_cell.length_a   1.000
_cell.length_b   1.000
_cell.length_c   1.000
_cell.angle_alpha   90.00
_cell.angle_beta   90.00
_cell.angle_gamma   90.00
#
_symmetry.space_group_name_H-M   'P 1'
#
loop_
_entity.id
_entity.type
_entity.pdbx_description
1 polymer ?
#
loop_
_entity_poly.entity_id
_entity_poly.type
_entity_poly.pdbx_seq_one_letter_code
_entity_poly.pdbx_strand_id
1 'polypeptide(L)'
;RLDGVPWQQVLDIILQVKGLDKRVDGNVILVAPTDELDLREKQQLEKQKLTEEMGELSSEIIKVNFAKASDIAEMINGEGNISMLSERGSM
;
A
#
# COMPACT_ATOMS: atom_id res chain seq x y z
N ARG A 1 -47.29 -1.31 3.44
CA ARG A 1 -46.48 -0.12 3.11
C ARG A 1 -45.05 -0.62 2.97
N LEU A 2 -44.40 -0.31 1.86
CA LEU A 2 -43.12 -0.88 1.46
C LEU A 2 -42.04 -0.48 2.47
N ASP A 3 -41.46 -1.48 3.13
CA ASP A 3 -40.31 -1.36 4.04
C ASP A 3 -39.07 -0.97 3.22
N GLY A 4 -38.95 0.33 2.97
CA GLY A 4 -37.93 0.92 2.11
C GLY A 4 -36.64 1.25 2.84
N VAL A 5 -36.11 0.32 3.64
CA VAL A 5 -34.76 0.50 4.18
C VAL A 5 -33.80 -0.40 3.42
N PRO A 6 -32.79 0.16 2.73
CA PRO A 6 -31.81 -0.65 2.03
C PRO A 6 -31.05 -1.50 3.05
N TRP A 7 -31.07 -2.82 2.87
CA TRP A 7 -30.41 -3.80 3.75
C TRP A 7 -28.92 -3.48 3.98
N GLN A 8 -28.27 -2.79 3.03
CA GLN A 8 -26.90 -2.28 3.16
C GLN A 8 -26.75 -1.32 4.35
N GLN A 9 -27.70 -0.39 4.50
CA GLN A 9 -27.68 0.61 5.59
C GLN A 9 -27.94 -0.05 6.94
N VAL A 10 -28.82 -1.04 7.00
CA VAL A 10 -29.09 -1.81 8.22
C VAL A 10 -27.85 -2.62 8.62
N LEU A 11 -27.20 -3.27 7.65
CA LEU A 11 -25.98 -4.01 7.88
C LEU A 11 -24.86 -3.11 8.42
N ASP A 12 -24.67 -1.92 7.86
CA ASP A 12 -23.65 -0.97 8.30
C ASP A 12 -23.84 -0.54 9.76
N ILE A 13 -25.09 -0.28 10.15
CA ILE A 13 -25.41 0.08 11.54
C ILE A 13 -25.12 -1.08 12.49
N ILE A 14 -25.46 -2.32 12.10
CA ILE A 14 -25.21 -3.51 12.94
C ILE A 14 -23.70 -3.73 13.11
N LEU A 15 -22.93 -3.57 12.03
CA LEU A 15 -21.48 -3.70 12.04
C LEU A 15 -20.85 -2.64 12.96
N GLN A 16 -21.25 -1.37 12.83
CA GLN A 16 -20.76 -0.27 13.66
C GLN A 16 -21.07 -0.47 15.15
N VAL A 17 -22.29 -0.91 15.49
CA VAL A 17 -22.69 -1.16 16.89
C VAL A 17 -21.93 -2.33 17.51
N LYS A 18 -21.49 -3.28 16.69
CA LYS A 18 -20.74 -4.47 17.13
C LYS A 18 -19.22 -4.33 17.02
N GLY A 19 -18.72 -3.18 16.56
CA GLY A 19 -17.27 -2.99 16.32
C GLY A 19 -16.72 -3.93 15.26
N LEU A 20 -17.56 -4.30 14.30
CA LEU A 20 -17.20 -5.13 13.16
C LEU A 20 -17.02 -4.22 11.95
N ASP A 21 -16.05 -4.54 11.11
CA ASP A 21 -15.87 -3.90 9.81
C ASP A 21 -16.05 -4.94 8.69
N LYS A 22 -16.38 -4.45 7.49
CA LYS A 22 -16.56 -5.29 6.30
C LYS A 22 -15.61 -4.90 5.19
N ARG A 23 -14.97 -5.90 4.57
CA ARG A 23 -14.19 -5.76 3.33
C ARG A 23 -14.91 -6.47 2.20
N VAL A 24 -15.05 -5.80 1.06
CA VAL A 24 -15.67 -6.37 -0.14
C VAL A 24 -14.57 -6.75 -1.12
N ASP A 25 -14.33 -8.05 -1.26
CA ASP A 25 -13.42 -8.60 -2.27
C ASP A 25 -14.25 -9.20 -3.41
N GLY A 26 -14.62 -8.34 -4.37
CA GLY A 26 -15.42 -8.70 -5.53
C GLY A 26 -16.83 -9.14 -5.15
N ASN A 27 -17.07 -10.46 -5.10
CA ASN A 27 -18.37 -11.07 -4.79
C ASN A 27 -18.50 -11.58 -3.35
N VAL A 28 -17.48 -11.41 -2.51
CA VAL A 28 -17.47 -11.90 -1.13
C VAL A 28 -17.29 -10.73 -0.17
N ILE A 29 -18.03 -10.77 0.95
CA ILE A 29 -17.90 -9.80 2.03
C ILE A 29 -17.22 -10.52 3.21
N LEU A 30 -16.02 -10.08 3.55
CA LEU A 30 -15.33 -10.49 4.77
C LEU A 30 -15.81 -9.59 5.90
N VAL A 31 -16.28 -10.18 7.00
CA VAL A 31 -16.67 -9.45 8.22
C VAL A 31 -15.77 -9.91 9.36
N ALA A 32 -15.11 -8.96 10.01
CA ALA A 32 -14.21 -9.23 11.13
C ALA A 32 -14.26 -8.06 12.15
N PRO A 33 -13.84 -8.29 13.41
CA PRO A 33 -13.65 -7.21 14.37
C PRO A 33 -12.65 -6.19 13.83
N THR A 34 -12.96 -4.90 13.99
CA THR A 34 -12.08 -3.81 13.53
C THR A 34 -10.67 -3.94 14.11
N ASP A 35 -10.56 -4.31 15.40
CA ASP A 35 -9.27 -4.51 16.07
C ASP A 35 -8.41 -5.60 15.41
N GLU A 36 -9.04 -6.66 14.90
CA GLU A 36 -8.33 -7.77 14.24
C GLU A 36 -7.86 -7.36 12.83
N LEU A 37 -8.67 -6.57 12.12
CA LEU A 37 -8.31 -6.03 10.81
C LEU A 37 -7.15 -5.04 10.92
N ASP A 38 -7.23 -4.09 11.85
CA ASP A 38 -6.18 -3.09 12.06
C ASP A 38 -4.85 -3.74 12.44
N LEU A 39 -4.89 -4.76 13.32
CA LEU A 39 -3.70 -5.52 13.69
C LEU A 39 -3.11 -6.24 12.48
N ARG A 40 -3.94 -6.87 11.65
CA ARG A 40 -3.50 -7.57 10.45
C ARG A 40 -2.89 -6.62 9.42
N GLU A 41 -3.49 -5.44 9.21
CA GLU A 41 -2.95 -4.43 8.30
C GLU A 41 -1.62 -3.90 8.78
N LYS A 42 -1.51 -3.58 10.08
CA LYS A 42 -0.25 -3.14 10.66
C LYS A 42 0.83 -4.19 10.49
N GLN A 43 0.54 -5.45 10.80
CA GLN A 43 1.48 -6.56 10.58
C GLN A 43 1.85 -6.73 9.11
N GLN A 44 0.91 -6.53 8.18
CA GLN A 44 1.17 -6.63 6.76
C GLN A 44 2.08 -5.51 6.26
N LEU A 45 1.85 -4.27 6.72
CA LEU A 45 2.70 -3.13 6.43
C LEU A 45 4.09 -3.28 7.04
N GLU A 46 4.18 -3.70 8.31
CA GLU A 46 5.46 -4.00 8.96
C GLU A 46 6.23 -5.10 8.22
N LYS A 47 5.56 -6.17 7.79
CA LYS A 47 6.17 -7.22 6.98
C LYS A 47 6.64 -6.71 5.63
N GLN A 48 5.88 -5.86 4.95
CA GLN A 48 6.29 -5.27 3.69
C GLN A 48 7.54 -4.40 3.87
N LYS A 49 7.55 -3.52 4.88
CA LYS A 49 8.73 -2.72 5.24
C LYS A 49 9.93 -3.60 5.57
N LEU A 50 9.75 -4.61 6.41
CA LEU A 50 10.82 -5.54 6.77
C LEU A 50 11.33 -6.31 5.54
N THR A 51 10.45 -6.68 4.61
CA THR A 51 10.83 -7.35 3.36
C THR A 51 11.62 -6.40 2.46
N GLU A 52 11.23 -5.12 2.40
CA GLU A 52 11.96 -4.08 1.65
C GLU A 52 13.33 -3.77 2.28
N GLU A 53 13.43 -3.78 3.61
CA GLU A 53 14.67 -3.63 4.37
C GLU A 53 15.58 -4.87 4.25
N MET A 54 15.02 -6.07 4.25
CA MET A 54 15.75 -7.34 4.12
C MET A 54 15.94 -7.78 2.67
N GLY A 55 15.38 -7.03 1.72
CA GLY A 55 15.56 -7.27 0.29
C GLY A 55 17.03 -7.18 -0.10
N GLU A 56 17.45 -8.11 -0.95
CA GLU A 56 18.80 -8.13 -1.51
C GLU A 56 18.99 -6.93 -2.45
N LEU A 57 20.05 -6.16 -2.24
CA LEU A 57 20.39 -5.04 -3.11
C LEU A 57 21.11 -5.59 -4.35
N SER A 58 20.60 -5.24 -5.53
CA SER A 58 21.25 -5.56 -6.81
C SER A 58 21.86 -4.30 -7.42
N SER A 59 23.09 -4.42 -7.92
CA SER A 59 23.76 -3.36 -8.66
C SER A 59 23.87 -3.75 -10.13
N GLU A 60 23.36 -2.89 -11.02
CA GLU A 60 23.41 -3.10 -12.47
C GLU A 60 24.03 -1.87 -13.17
N ILE A 61 24.88 -2.11 -14.17
CA ILE A 61 25.53 -1.05 -14.95
C ILE A 61 24.75 -0.84 -16.25
N ILE A 62 24.08 0.29 -16.38
CA ILE A 62 23.27 0.64 -17.56
C ILE A 62 24.10 1.53 -18.51
N LYS A 63 24.29 1.08 -19.75
CA LYS A 63 24.97 1.88 -20.79
C LYS A 63 23.99 2.84 -21.47
N VAL A 64 24.33 4.11 -21.49
CA VAL A 64 23.56 5.17 -22.18
C VAL A 64 24.25 5.51 -23.50
N ASN A 65 23.52 5.43 -24.62
CA ASN A 65 24.11 5.57 -25.97
C ASN A 65 23.76 6.89 -26.70
N PHE A 66 22.82 7.70 -26.20
CA PHE A 66 22.32 8.90 -26.90
C PHE A 66 22.01 10.10 -26.00
N ALA A 67 22.37 10.01 -24.72
CA ALA A 67 22.19 11.07 -23.74
C ALA A 67 23.42 11.12 -22.82
N LYS A 68 23.69 12.28 -22.23
CA LYS A 68 24.74 12.38 -21.23
C LYS A 68 24.26 11.65 -19.97
N ALA A 69 25.09 10.72 -19.49
CA ALA A 69 24.79 9.97 -18.27
C ALA A 69 24.64 10.90 -17.04
N SER A 70 25.35 12.03 -17.03
CA SER A 70 25.22 13.07 -15.99
C SER A 70 23.79 13.61 -15.88
N ASP A 71 23.20 13.97 -17.00
CA ASP A 71 21.91 14.65 -17.04
C ASP A 71 20.78 13.67 -16.62
N ILE A 72 20.94 12.39 -16.95
CA ILE A 72 20.04 11.32 -16.49
C ILE A 72 20.22 11.05 -14.99
N ALA A 73 21.47 11.06 -14.50
CA ALA A 73 21.76 10.86 -13.09
C ALA A 73 21.19 11.96 -12.21
N GLU A 74 21.28 13.21 -12.67
CA GLU A 74 20.68 14.37 -12.02
C GLU A 74 19.15 14.29 -11.99
N MET A 75 18.53 13.85 -13.09
CA MET A 75 17.08 13.68 -13.16
C MET A 75 16.55 12.57 -12.24
N ILE A 76 17.29 11.46 -12.11
CA ILE A 76 16.87 10.31 -11.27
C ILE A 76 17.13 10.60 -9.78
N ASN A 77 18.27 11.20 -9.44
CA ASN A 77 18.54 11.62 -8.06
C ASN A 77 17.58 12.74 -7.62
N GLY A 78 17.24 13.65 -8.53
CA GLY A 78 16.42 14.83 -8.24
C GLY A 78 17.13 15.84 -7.33
N GLU A 79 16.58 17.04 -7.20
CA GLU A 79 17.04 18.02 -6.21
C GLU A 79 16.33 17.76 -4.87
N GLY A 80 17.04 17.13 -3.90
CA GLY A 80 16.58 16.98 -2.52
C GLY A 80 15.65 15.78 -2.27
N ASN A 81 14.52 16.00 -1.57
CA ASN A 81 13.64 14.94 -1.04
C ASN A 81 12.71 14.27 -2.09
N ILE A 82 12.76 14.67 -3.36
CA ILE A 82 11.98 14.06 -4.45
C ILE A 82 12.97 13.30 -5.35
N SER A 83 13.44 12.18 -4.82
CA SER A 83 14.28 11.25 -5.58
C SER A 83 13.39 10.14 -6.14
N MET A 84 13.66 9.72 -7.38
CA MET A 84 13.02 8.51 -7.95
C MET A 84 13.67 7.22 -7.41
N LEU A 85 14.72 7.35 -6.61
CA LEU A 85 15.39 6.23 -5.94
C LEU A 85 14.63 5.82 -4.68
N SER A 86 14.71 4.53 -4.35
CA SER A 86 14.28 4.06 -3.03
C SER A 86 15.18 4.63 -1.94
N GLU A 87 14.71 4.63 -0.68
CA GLU A 87 15.47 5.16 0.47
C GLU A 87 16.85 4.52 0.64
N ARG A 88 17.06 3.31 0.09
CA ARG A 88 18.31 2.55 0.12
C ARG A 88 19.07 2.53 -1.21
N GLY A 89 18.55 3.17 -2.26
CA GLY A 89 19.12 3.17 -3.61
C GLY A 89 20.21 4.23 -3.77
N SER A 90 21.29 3.87 -4.49
CA SER A 90 22.34 4.80 -4.90
C SER A 90 22.69 4.57 -6.38
N MET A 91 23.04 5.65 -7.10
CA MET A 91 23.53 5.58 -8.49
C MET A 91 25.05 5.61 -8.57
#